data_AF-A0A0Y0Q1K6-F1
#
_entry.id   AF-A0A0Y0Q1K6-F1
#
_cell.length_a   1.000
_cell.length_b   1.000
_cell.length_c   1.000
_cell.angle_alpha   90.00
_cell.angle_beta   90.00
_cell.angle_gamma   90.00
#
_symmetry.space_group_name_H-M   'P 1'
#
loop_
_entity.id
_entity.type
_entity.pdbx_description
1 polymer ?
#
loop_
_entity_poly.entity_id
_entity_poly.type
_entity_poly.pdbx_seq_one_letter_code
_entity_poly.pdbx_strand_id
1 'polypeptide(L)'
;MSALYLLFLLASLGCMVLLDWRFRLLFWNDPRRAALVLGLGTVFFVLWDIAGISLGIFLRGQNRISTGLLLGPEFPVEELVFLVFLCYLTMVLFQGAQRVFSARRPT
;
A
#
# COMPACT_ATOMS: atom_id res chain seq x y z
N MET A 1 7.21 11.54 10.51
CA MET A 1 7.43 10.40 9.60
C MET A 1 8.58 10.76 8.68
N SER A 2 9.73 10.09 8.82
CA SER A 2 11.04 10.47 8.25
C SER A 2 11.18 10.22 6.74
N ALA A 3 12.03 10.99 6.05
CA ALA A 3 12.44 10.70 4.67
C ALA A 3 13.05 9.30 4.52
N LEU A 4 13.72 8.81 5.57
CA LEU A 4 14.24 7.44 5.63
C LEU A 4 13.12 6.39 5.64
N TYR A 5 12.01 6.69 6.32
CA TYR A 5 10.84 5.81 6.31
C TYR A 5 10.24 5.72 4.91
N LEU A 6 10.06 6.86 4.23
CA LEU A 6 9.60 6.88 2.83
C LEU A 6 10.53 6.08 1.93
N LEU A 7 11.85 6.20 2.10
CA LEU A 7 12.83 5.43 1.33
C LEU A 7 12.66 3.91 1.54
N PHE A 8 12.57 3.45 2.79
CA PHE A 8 12.36 2.03 3.09
C PHE A 8 11.03 1.51 2.55
N LEU A 9 9.99 2.35 2.59
CA LEU A 9 8.68 2.04 2.07
C LEU A 9 8.71 1.88 0.54
N LEU A 10 9.36 2.81 -0.17
CA LEU A 10 9.53 2.73 -1.62
C LEU A 10 10.41 1.54 -2.04
N ALA A 11 11.48 1.26 -1.30
CA ALA A 11 12.31 0.09 -1.53
C ALA A 11 11.50 -1.21 -1.37
N SER A 12 10.70 -1.30 -0.30
CA SER A 12 9.82 -2.44 -0.02
C SER A 12 8.73 -2.59 -1.09
N LEU A 13 8.14 -1.47 -1.54
CA LEU A 13 7.18 -1.44 -2.65
C LEU A 13 7.83 -1.95 -3.94
N GLY A 14 9.05 -1.51 -4.24
CA GLY A 14 9.83 -1.99 -5.38
C GLY A 14 10.06 -3.51 -5.32
N CYS A 15 10.41 -4.05 -4.16
CA CYS A 15 10.52 -5.51 -3.97
C CYS A 15 9.20 -6.23 -4.27
N MET A 16 8.06 -5.69 -3.85
CA MET A 16 6.74 -6.27 -4.16
C MET A 16 6.43 -6.23 -5.65
N VAL A 17 6.77 -5.14 -6.34
CA VAL A 17 6.61 -5.04 -7.81
C VAL A 17 7.48 -6.07 -8.53
N LEU A 18 8.72 -6.28 -8.07
CA LEU A 18 9.60 -7.31 -8.62
C LEU A 18 9.03 -8.73 -8.43
N LEU A 19 8.42 -9.01 -7.27
CA LEU A 19 7.74 -10.30 -7.02
C LEU A 19 6.52 -10.47 -7.93
N ASP A 20 5.68 -9.45 -8.04
CA ASP A 20 4.51 -9.46 -8.93
C ASP A 20 4.92 -9.70 -10.39
N TRP A 21 6.00 -9.04 -10.83
CA TRP A 21 6.57 -9.27 -12.15
C TRP A 21 7.11 -10.69 -12.34
N ARG A 22 7.91 -11.18 -11.38
CA ARG A 22 8.59 -12.48 -11.44
C ARG A 22 7.62 -13.66 -11.50
N PHE A 23 6.50 -13.55 -10.79
CA PHE A 23 5.49 -14.60 -10.68
C PHE A 23 4.22 -14.32 -11.48
N ARG A 24 4.14 -13.16 -12.13
CA ARG A 24 2.98 -12.66 -12.91
C ARG A 24 1.68 -12.80 -12.13
N LEU A 25 1.60 -12.19 -10.95
CA LEU A 25 0.50 -12.42 -10.00
C LEU A 25 -0.73 -11.56 -10.28
N LEU A 26 -0.52 -10.26 -10.50
CA LEU A 26 -1.54 -9.22 -10.52
C LEU A 26 -1.40 -8.34 -11.77
N PHE A 27 -0.52 -7.33 -11.76
CA PHE A 27 -0.41 -6.37 -12.86
C PHE A 27 0.07 -7.02 -14.15
N TRP A 28 0.89 -8.06 -14.02
CA TRP A 28 1.39 -8.84 -15.16
C TRP A 28 0.45 -9.96 -15.61
N ASN A 29 -0.69 -10.14 -14.95
CA ASN A 29 -1.75 -11.05 -15.38
C ASN A 29 -2.97 -10.29 -15.91
N ASP A 30 -3.50 -9.32 -15.14
CA ASP A 30 -4.58 -8.43 -15.55
C ASP A 30 -4.38 -7.03 -14.94
N PRO A 31 -3.75 -6.10 -15.68
CA PRO A 31 -3.42 -4.78 -15.15
C PRO A 31 -4.68 -3.94 -14.87
N ARG A 32 -5.79 -4.18 -15.57
CA ARG A 32 -7.03 -3.41 -15.37
C ARG A 32 -7.66 -3.77 -14.03
N ARG A 33 -7.81 -5.06 -13.75
CA ARG A 33 -8.34 -5.53 -12.47
C ARG A 33 -7.42 -5.16 -11.32
N ALA A 34 -6.10 -5.31 -11.49
CA ALA A 34 -5.13 -4.91 -10.48
C ALA A 34 -5.22 -3.42 -10.15
N ALA A 35 -5.28 -2.54 -11.16
CA ALA A 35 -5.43 -1.11 -10.96
C ALA A 35 -6.76 -0.75 -10.26
N LEU A 36 -7.87 -1.38 -10.64
CA LEU A 36 -9.17 -1.14 -10.02
C LEU A 36 -9.19 -1.54 -8.55
N VAL A 37 -8.70 -2.74 -8.21
CA VAL A 37 -8.68 -3.21 -6.81
C VAL A 37 -7.74 -2.34 -5.96
N LEU A 38 -6.54 -2.04 -6.46
CA LEU A 38 -5.59 -1.18 -5.78
C LEU A 38 -6.17 0.23 -5.57
N GLY A 39 -6.78 0.81 -6.62
CA GLY A 39 -7.38 2.14 -6.57
C GLY A 39 -8.54 2.20 -5.58
N LEU A 40 -9.49 1.26 -5.65
CA LEU A 40 -10.64 1.22 -4.74
C LEU A 40 -10.22 0.99 -3.29
N GLY A 41 -9.29 0.07 -3.04
CA GLY A 41 -8.76 -0.17 -1.69
C GLY A 41 -8.05 1.07 -1.12
N THR A 42 -7.20 1.71 -1.93
CA THR A 42 -6.50 2.94 -1.52
C THR A 42 -7.49 4.06 -1.22
N VAL A 43 -8.48 4.30 -2.10
CA VAL A 43 -9.51 5.32 -1.88
C VAL A 43 -10.29 5.06 -0.60
N PHE A 44 -10.68 3.80 -0.35
CA PHE A 44 -11.38 3.43 0.87
C PHE A 44 -10.58 3.78 2.13
N PHE A 45 -9.30 3.39 2.19
CA PHE A 45 -8.46 3.69 3.35
C PHE A 45 -8.15 5.18 3.48
N VAL A 46 -7.97 5.91 2.38
CA VAL A 46 -7.81 7.37 2.43
C VAL A 46 -9.05 8.03 3.02
N LEU A 47 -10.25 7.62 2.60
CA LEU A 47 -11.50 8.15 3.17
C LEU A 47 -11.63 7.81 4.66
N TRP A 48 -11.19 6.62 5.06
CA TRP A 48 -11.15 6.19 6.45
C TRP A 48 -10.20 7.04 7.31
N ASP A 49 -8.98 7.28 6.82
CA ASP A 49 -8.00 8.12 7.49
C ASP A 49 -8.50 9.56 7.62
N ILE A 50 -9.06 10.13 6.55
CA ILE A 50 -9.69 11.46 6.59
C ILE A 50 -10.79 11.52 7.64
N ALA A 51 -11.64 10.49 7.73
CA ALA A 51 -12.68 10.41 8.75
C ALA A 51 -12.07 10.41 10.16
N GLY A 52 -11.05 9.60 10.42
CA GLY A 52 -10.39 9.56 11.73
C GLY A 52 -9.65 10.85 12.09
N ILE A 53 -9.05 11.53 11.12
CA ILE A 53 -8.45 12.87 11.31
C ILE A 53 -9.54 13.89 11.66
N SER A 54 -10.66 13.87 10.93
CA SER A 54 -11.78 14.80 11.16
C SER A 54 -12.43 14.62 12.55
N LEU A 55 -12.40 13.39 13.08
CA LEU A 55 -12.87 13.05 14.42
C LEU A 55 -11.83 13.34 15.52
N GLY A 56 -10.63 13.80 15.16
CA GLY A 56 -9.53 14.06 16.11
C GLY A 56 -8.92 12.79 16.74
N ILE A 57 -9.19 11.62 16.14
CA ILE A 57 -8.69 10.32 16.63
C ILE A 57 -7.23 10.14 16.19
N PHE A 58 -6.88 10.56 14.97
CA PHE A 58 -5.53 10.53 14.45
C PHE A 58 -4.81 11.84 14.75
N LEU A 59 -4.10 11.89 15.87
CA LEU A 59 -3.25 13.01 16.26
C LEU A 59 -1.81 12.77 15.80
N ARG A 60 -1.23 13.74 15.10
CA ARG A 60 0.18 13.69 14.68
C ARG A 60 1.09 14.04 15.85
N GLY A 61 1.92 13.09 16.28
CA GLY A 61 3.02 13.37 17.21
C GLY A 61 4.03 14.33 16.55
N GLN A 62 4.36 15.44 17.19
CA GLN A 62 5.33 16.41 16.70
C GLN A 62 6.67 15.71 16.40
N ASN A 63 7.06 15.61 15.13
CA ASN A 63 8.33 14.99 14.75
C ASN A 63 9.09 15.88 13.76
N ARG A 64 10.19 16.47 14.26
CA ARG A 64 11.20 17.32 13.57
C ARG A 64 11.86 16.67 12.34
N ILE A 65 11.60 15.39 12.12
CA ILE A 65 12.14 14.57 11.03
C ILE A 65 10.94 14.12 10.18
N SER A 66 10.16 15.05 9.67
CA SER A 66 9.16 14.75 8.64
C SER A 66 9.54 15.46 7.35
N THR A 67 9.25 14.88 6.19
CA THR A 67 9.53 15.56 4.90
C THR A 67 8.83 16.92 4.80
N GLY A 68 7.80 17.13 5.62
CA GLY A 68 7.03 18.38 5.70
C GLY A 68 5.94 18.47 4.63
N LEU A 69 5.88 17.52 3.70
CA LEU A 69 4.90 17.52 2.62
C LEU A 69 3.57 16.94 3.12
N LEU A 70 2.54 17.79 3.12
CA LEU A 70 1.19 17.46 3.54
C LEU A 70 0.26 17.52 2.33
N LEU A 71 -0.57 16.50 2.17
CA LEU A 71 -1.63 16.45 1.15
C LEU A 71 -2.95 17.05 1.66
N GLY A 72 -3.08 17.20 2.98
CA GLY A 72 -4.23 17.81 3.66
C GLY A 72 -3.93 18.12 5.12
N PRO A 73 -4.91 18.59 5.92
CA PRO A 73 -4.75 18.82 7.35
C PRO A 73 -4.31 17.51 8.01
N GLU A 74 -3.11 17.50 8.59
CA GLU A 74 -2.51 16.33 9.25
C GLU A 74 -2.31 15.07 8.40
N PHE A 75 -2.46 15.12 7.06
CA PHE A 75 -2.30 13.96 6.17
C PHE A 75 -0.97 14.02 5.38
N PRO A 76 0.13 13.42 5.87
CA PRO A 76 1.41 13.38 5.18
C PRO A 76 1.42 12.51 3.92
N VAL A 77 2.25 12.89 2.95
CA VAL A 77 2.41 12.13 1.70
C VAL A 77 2.87 10.70 1.94
N GLU A 78 3.69 10.47 2.97
CA GLU A 78 4.19 9.15 3.33
C GLU A 78 3.07 8.18 3.72
N GLU A 79 1.98 8.68 4.31
CA GLU A 79 0.82 7.86 4.65
C GLU A 79 0.10 7.39 3.39
N LEU A 80 -0.07 8.24 2.39
CA LEU A 80 -0.65 7.81 1.11
C LEU A 80 0.19 6.71 0.45
N VAL A 81 1.52 6.86 0.44
CA VAL A 81 2.41 5.81 -0.11
C VAL A 81 2.29 4.53 0.73
N PHE A 82 2.16 4.64 2.05
CA PHE A 82 1.97 3.50 2.93
C PHE A 82 0.65 2.77 2.64
N LEU A 83 -0.45 3.49 2.43
CA LEU A 83 -1.74 2.88 2.08
C LEU A 83 -1.69 2.16 0.74
N VAL A 84 -1.04 2.76 -0.26
CA VAL A 84 -0.80 2.10 -1.56
C VAL A 84 0.03 0.83 -1.36
N PHE A 85 1.12 0.92 -0.60
CA PHE A 85 1.96 -0.23 -0.28
C PHE A 85 1.18 -1.32 0.46
N LEU A 86 0.37 -0.96 1.46
CA LEU A 86 -0.44 -1.88 2.24
C LEU A 86 -1.41 -2.65 1.34
N CYS A 87 -2.18 -1.93 0.52
CA CYS A 87 -3.12 -2.54 -0.42
C CYS A 87 -2.40 -3.47 -1.39
N TYR A 88 -1.29 -3.01 -1.96
CA TYR A 88 -0.52 -3.79 -2.94
C TYR A 88 0.11 -5.05 -2.32
N LEU A 89 0.68 -4.92 -1.11
CA LEU A 89 1.22 -6.04 -0.35
C LEU A 89 0.13 -7.10 -0.09
N THR A 90 -1.06 -6.69 0.35
CA THR A 90 -2.17 -7.61 0.59
C THR A 90 -2.58 -8.35 -0.69
N MET A 91 -2.65 -7.64 -1.82
CA MET A 91 -2.96 -8.26 -3.11
C MET A 91 -1.89 -9.30 -3.50
N VAL A 92 -0.60 -8.96 -3.36
CA VAL A 92 0.53 -9.86 -3.69
C VAL A 92 0.50 -11.09 -2.80
N LEU A 93 0.29 -10.92 -1.50
CA LEU A 93 0.19 -12.04 -0.55
C LEU A 93 -0.99 -12.95 -0.86
N PHE A 94 -2.15 -12.38 -1.18
CA PHE A 94 -3.35 -13.15 -1.49
C PHE A 94 -3.16 -14.01 -2.75
N GLN A 95 -2.72 -13.41 -3.85
CA GLN A 95 -2.45 -14.14 -5.11
C GLN A 95 -1.31 -15.14 -4.96
N GLY A 96 -0.24 -14.76 -4.24
CA GLY A 96 0.88 -15.64 -3.93
C GLY A 96 0.42 -16.88 -3.16
N ALA A 97 -0.41 -16.69 -2.13
CA ALA A 97 -0.98 -17.78 -1.34
C ALA A 97 -1.87 -18.69 -2.20
N GLN A 98 -2.79 -18.13 -3.00
CA GLN A 98 -3.64 -18.91 -3.90
C GLN A 98 -2.84 -19.79 -4.86
N ARG A 99 -1.74 -19.25 -5.41
CA ARG A 99 -0.84 -19.99 -6.29
C ARG A 99 -0.15 -21.15 -5.57
N VAL A 100 0.37 -20.91 -4.36
CA VAL A 100 1.01 -21.96 -3.54
C VAL A 100 0.03 -23.06 -3.18
N PHE A 101 -1.20 -22.72 -2.78
CA PHE A 101 -2.22 -23.71 -2.44
C PHE A 101 -2.69 -24.51 -3.66
N SER A 102 -2.82 -23.86 -4.83
CA SER A 102 -3.21 -24.54 -6.06
C SER A 102 -2.14 -25.52 -6.55
N ALA A 103 -0.86 -25.16 -6.42
CA ALA A 103 0.26 -26.05 -6.77
C ALA A 103 0.39 -27.27 -5.85
N ARG A 104 -0.20 -27.24 -4.66
CA ARG A 104 -0.17 -28.32 -3.66
C ARG A 104 -1.34 -29.28 -3.72
N ARG A 105 -2.33 -29.07 -4.60
CA ARG A 105 -3.41 -30.04 -4.83
C ARG A 105 -2.94 -31.06 -5.88
N PRO A 106 -2.60 -32.31 -5.49
CA PRO A 106 -2.43 -33.37 -6.46
C PRO A 106 -3.83 -33.67 -7.03
N THR A 107 -3.95 -33.63 -8.36
CA THR A 107 -5.08 -34.26 -9.06
C THR A 107 -5.04 -35.76 -8.90
#